data_AF-R5KE16-F1
#
_entry.id   AF-R5KE16-F1
#
_cell.length_a   1.000
_cell.length_b   1.000
_cell.length_c   1.000
_cell.angle_alpha   90.00
_cell.angle_beta   90.00
_cell.angle_gamma   90.00
#
_symmetry.space_group_name_H-M   'P 1'
#
loop_
_entity.id
_entity.type
_entity.pdbx_description
1 polymer ?
#
loop_
_entity_poly.entity_id
_entity_poly.type
_entity_poly.pdbx_seq_one_letter_code
_entity_poly.pdbx_strand_id
1 'polypeptide(L)'
;MNIRKLIVGAALLACPALVSAQYDINDGAWKITYNTSNKMLSYNQNGKDLLRGVYVEIHDANGQTLQSNSYPSVSLTEEAVSDAFGSGTKYTYTYSGLAGKDNIEQNIYIYPDKNYILVDAALVAASGTTKTNYIAPIVTKTASTFLPSGGENYIYDMPFDNDNWVGYSARPWNVTQGNPSCEVSAMYDVSSRNGLIVGSIEHDNWKSGITVTPNG
;
A
#
# COMPACT_ATOMS: atom_id res chain seq x y z
N MET A 1 -5.66 36.62 55.19
CA MET A 1 -4.51 36.05 54.46
C MET A 1 -5.04 35.48 53.16
N ASN A 2 -4.93 36.24 52.06
CA ASN A 2 -5.51 35.91 50.75
C ASN A 2 -4.51 35.14 49.89
N ILE A 3 -4.77 33.86 49.63
CA ILE A 3 -3.97 33.05 48.70
C ILE A 3 -4.73 32.98 47.37
N ARG A 4 -4.26 33.74 46.38
CA ARG A 4 -4.67 33.63 44.99
C ARG A 4 -4.03 32.36 44.40
N LYS A 5 -4.86 31.41 43.96
CA LYS A 5 -4.40 30.24 43.19
C LYS A 5 -4.04 30.71 41.76
N LEU A 6 -2.76 30.61 41.41
CA LEU A 6 -2.29 30.71 40.03
C LEU A 6 -2.74 29.45 39.29
N ILE A 7 -3.54 29.61 38.23
CA ILE A 7 -3.78 28.54 37.25
C ILE A 7 -2.72 28.70 36.19
N VAL A 8 -1.73 27.81 36.19
CA VAL A 8 -0.76 27.67 35.09
C VAL A 8 -1.42 26.77 34.05
N GLY A 9 -1.90 27.36 32.96
CA GLY A 9 -2.34 26.61 31.77
C GLY A 9 -1.13 26.04 31.06
N ALA A 10 -0.96 24.72 31.11
CA ALA A 10 0.02 24.02 30.28
C ALA A 10 -0.50 23.98 28.84
N ALA A 11 0.14 24.74 27.94
CA ALA A 11 -0.06 24.56 26.51
C ALA A 11 0.60 23.24 26.09
N LEU A 12 -0.22 22.22 25.80
CA LEU A 12 0.24 20.99 25.15
C LEU A 12 0.65 21.33 23.72
N LEU A 13 1.94 21.56 23.52
CA LEU A 13 2.58 21.46 22.22
C LEU A 13 2.47 20.00 21.78
N ALA A 14 1.50 19.70 20.92
CA ALA A 14 1.42 18.41 20.25
C ALA A 14 2.69 18.24 19.41
N CYS A 15 3.62 17.40 19.89
CA CYS A 15 4.85 17.09 19.19
C CYS A 15 4.47 16.38 17.88
N PRO A 16 4.88 16.86 16.68
CA PRO A 16 4.50 16.24 15.41
C PRO A 16 4.91 14.76 15.30
N ALA A 17 5.92 14.33 16.08
CA ALA A 17 6.34 12.94 16.19
C ALA A 17 5.29 12.02 16.88
N LEU A 18 4.43 12.53 17.75
CA LEU A 18 3.35 11.75 18.37
C LEU A 18 2.16 11.54 17.41
N VAL A 19 1.98 12.44 16.45
CA VAL A 19 0.87 12.37 15.48
C VAL A 19 1.16 11.37 14.36
N SER A 20 2.43 11.13 13.99
CA SER A 20 2.74 10.12 12.96
C SER A 20 2.54 8.69 13.46
N ALA A 21 2.90 8.39 14.72
CA ALA A 21 2.74 7.06 15.30
C ALA A 21 1.28 6.60 15.42
N GLN A 22 0.32 7.53 15.39
CA GLN A 22 -1.11 7.23 15.50
C GLN A 22 -1.63 6.34 14.36
N TYR A 23 -1.00 6.41 13.18
CA TYR A 23 -1.44 5.72 11.97
C TYR A 23 -0.44 4.66 11.51
N ASP A 24 0.51 4.28 12.37
CA ASP A 24 1.50 3.25 12.08
C ASP A 24 0.97 1.87 12.52
N ILE A 25 1.18 0.85 11.68
CA ILE A 25 0.95 -0.55 12.02
C ILE A 25 2.29 -1.18 12.39
N ASN A 26 2.36 -1.82 13.56
CA ASN A 26 3.51 -2.61 13.99
C ASN A 26 3.00 -3.99 14.43
N ASP A 27 3.07 -4.97 13.53
CA ASP A 27 2.55 -6.32 13.75
C ASP A 27 3.56 -7.38 13.27
N GLY A 28 4.15 -8.08 14.22
CA GLY A 28 5.18 -9.10 13.97
C GLY A 28 6.39 -8.54 13.20
N ALA A 29 6.65 -9.11 12.03
CA ALA A 29 7.72 -8.69 11.14
C ALA A 29 7.39 -7.40 10.37
N TRP A 30 6.12 -6.98 10.33
CA TRP A 30 5.64 -5.92 9.48
C TRP A 30 5.55 -4.59 10.21
N LYS A 31 6.07 -3.57 9.53
CA LYS A 31 5.93 -2.18 9.95
C LYS A 31 5.43 -1.35 8.79
N ILE A 32 4.22 -0.84 8.90
CA ILE A 32 3.60 0.04 7.90
C ILE A 32 3.53 1.43 8.52
N THR A 33 4.27 2.39 7.98
CA THR A 33 4.32 3.74 8.54
C THR A 33 3.57 4.74 7.68
N TYR A 34 2.87 5.68 8.30
CA TYR A 34 2.14 6.74 7.63
C TYR A 34 2.86 8.08 7.75
N ASN A 35 3.20 8.69 6.62
CA ASN A 35 3.80 10.01 6.59
C ASN A 35 2.70 11.08 6.51
N THR A 36 2.53 11.84 7.59
CA THR A 36 1.51 12.90 7.70
C THR A 36 1.71 14.08 6.74
N SER A 37 2.92 14.30 6.23
CA SER A 37 3.22 15.42 5.33
C SER A 37 2.76 15.16 3.89
N ASN A 38 2.98 13.95 3.39
CA ASN A 38 2.63 13.56 2.01
C ASN A 38 1.46 12.58 1.94
N LYS A 39 0.97 12.11 3.10
CA LYS A 39 -0.18 11.21 3.28
C LYS A 39 -0.02 9.86 2.58
N MET A 40 1.21 9.34 2.59
CA MET A 40 1.58 8.07 1.96
C MET A 40 2.15 7.08 2.98
N LEU A 41 2.05 5.80 2.65
CA LEU A 41 2.56 4.70 3.46
C LEU A 41 3.98 4.27 3.06
N SER A 42 4.72 3.66 3.98
CA SER A 42 5.92 2.88 3.67
C SER A 42 5.81 1.49 4.28
N TYR A 43 6.14 0.46 3.50
CA TYR A 43 6.01 -0.94 3.89
C TYR A 43 7.40 -1.49 4.19
N ASN A 44 7.58 -1.95 5.43
CA ASN A 44 8.81 -2.55 5.90
C ASN A 44 8.54 -3.95 6.45
N GLN A 45 9.44 -4.88 6.16
CA GLN A 45 9.42 -6.23 6.70
C GLN A 45 10.79 -6.57 7.30
N ASN A 46 10.85 -6.94 8.58
CA ASN A 46 12.09 -7.28 9.29
C ASN A 46 13.19 -6.21 9.19
N GLY A 47 12.81 -4.93 9.25
CA GLY A 47 13.75 -3.81 9.13
C GLY A 47 14.16 -3.46 7.70
N LYS A 48 13.65 -4.18 6.69
CA LYS A 48 13.91 -3.92 5.26
C LYS A 48 12.77 -3.12 4.64
N ASP A 49 13.09 -1.94 4.10
CA ASP A 49 12.13 -1.12 3.35
C ASP A 49 11.83 -1.79 2.00
N LEU A 50 10.58 -2.23 1.80
CA LEU A 50 10.13 -2.89 0.58
C LEU A 50 9.53 -1.88 -0.40
N LEU A 51 8.58 -1.07 0.09
CA LEU A 51 7.90 -0.03 -0.68
C LEU A 51 7.84 1.27 0.10
N ARG A 52 7.98 2.39 -0.59
CA ARG A 52 7.90 3.74 0.00
C ARG A 52 6.90 4.57 -0.78
N GLY A 53 6.29 5.56 -0.13
CA GLY A 53 5.38 6.48 -0.83
C GLY A 53 4.17 5.78 -1.46
N VAL A 54 3.64 4.77 -0.77
CA VAL A 54 2.49 3.98 -1.22
C VAL A 54 1.20 4.76 -0.99
N TYR A 55 0.34 4.79 -2.00
CA TYR A 55 -1.01 5.32 -1.94
C TYR A 55 -1.97 4.42 -2.73
N VAL A 56 -3.27 4.61 -2.53
CA VAL A 56 -4.33 3.94 -3.29
C VAL A 56 -4.78 4.85 -4.43
N GLU A 57 -5.04 4.26 -5.59
CA GLU A 57 -5.68 4.94 -6.72
C GLU A 57 -6.97 4.23 -7.11
N ILE A 58 -8.08 4.97 -7.21
CA ILE A 58 -9.40 4.45 -7.60
C ILE A 58 -10.06 5.42 -8.57
N HIS A 59 -10.85 4.92 -9.52
CA HIS A 59 -11.72 5.78 -10.34
C HIS A 59 -13.08 5.99 -9.68
N ASP A 60 -13.58 7.23 -9.68
CA ASP A 60 -14.97 7.52 -9.33
C ASP A 60 -15.94 7.11 -10.44
N ALA A 61 -17.25 7.27 -10.18
CA ALA A 61 -18.30 6.91 -11.13
C ALA A 61 -18.23 7.63 -12.49
N ASN A 62 -17.49 8.74 -12.58
CA ASN A 62 -17.27 9.52 -13.80
C ASN A 62 -15.90 9.21 -14.44
N GLY A 63 -15.14 8.24 -13.90
CA GLY A 63 -13.81 7.90 -14.37
C GLY A 63 -12.71 8.85 -13.90
N GLN A 64 -12.99 9.75 -12.94
CA GLN A 64 -11.93 10.61 -12.38
C GLN A 64 -11.10 9.85 -11.36
N THR A 65 -9.78 10.03 -11.44
CA THR A 65 -8.84 9.45 -10.49
C THR A 65 -8.95 10.10 -9.11
N LEU A 66 -9.19 9.28 -8.10
CA LEU A 66 -9.10 9.61 -6.68
C LEU A 66 -7.85 8.94 -6.12
N GLN A 67 -7.09 9.67 -5.31
CA GLN A 67 -5.89 9.15 -4.67
C GLN A 67 -5.98 9.35 -3.16
N SER A 68 -5.66 8.31 -2.38
CA SER A 68 -5.81 8.36 -0.91
C SER A 68 -5.03 9.51 -0.26
N ASN A 69 -3.86 9.84 -0.82
CA ASN A 69 -3.02 10.94 -0.34
C ASN A 69 -3.58 12.35 -0.64
N SER A 70 -4.68 12.47 -1.38
CA SER A 70 -5.38 13.74 -1.63
C SER A 70 -6.46 14.06 -0.60
N TYR A 71 -6.84 13.10 0.25
CA TYR A 71 -7.91 13.29 1.24
C TYR A 71 -7.43 14.08 2.45
N PRO A 72 -8.26 14.97 3.02
CA PRO A 72 -7.87 15.78 4.17
C PRO A 72 -7.75 14.97 5.47
N SER A 73 -8.55 13.93 5.63
CA SER A 73 -8.66 13.14 6.87
C SER A 73 -8.27 11.68 6.65
N VAL A 74 -7.63 11.10 7.66
CA VAL A 74 -7.31 9.67 7.72
C VAL A 74 -7.68 9.14 9.11
N SER A 75 -8.21 7.92 9.17
CA SER A 75 -8.31 7.12 10.40
C SER A 75 -7.73 5.74 10.15
N LEU A 76 -7.27 5.10 11.22
CA LEU A 76 -6.82 3.71 11.21
C LEU A 76 -7.62 2.94 12.27
N THR A 77 -8.22 1.82 11.87
CA THR A 77 -8.88 0.87 12.77
C THR A 77 -8.28 -0.52 12.57
N GLU A 78 -8.39 -1.37 13.60
CA GLU A 78 -7.99 -2.77 13.54
C GLU A 78 -9.13 -3.67 14.00
N GLU A 79 -9.26 -4.84 13.39
CA GLU A 79 -10.18 -5.90 13.80
C GLU A 79 -9.53 -7.27 13.62
N ALA A 80 -9.87 -8.22 14.50
CA ALA A 80 -9.42 -9.60 14.35
C ALA A 80 -10.15 -10.25 13.16
N VAL A 81 -9.41 -11.00 12.33
CA VAL A 81 -9.93 -11.75 11.19
C VAL A 81 -9.62 -13.24 11.34
N SER A 82 -10.52 -14.09 10.89
CA SER A 82 -10.30 -15.53 10.78
C SER A 82 -10.98 -16.05 9.52
N ASP A 83 -10.19 -16.32 8.49
CA ASP A 83 -10.66 -16.70 7.16
C ASP A 83 -9.85 -17.87 6.56
N ALA A 84 -9.91 -18.06 5.24
CA ALA A 84 -9.19 -19.13 4.55
C ALA A 84 -7.66 -19.01 4.63
N PHE A 85 -7.12 -17.84 4.94
CA PHE A 85 -5.68 -17.58 5.08
C PHE A 85 -5.18 -17.84 6.52
N GLY A 86 -6.09 -17.88 7.49
CA GLY A 86 -5.82 -18.18 8.90
C GLY A 86 -6.44 -17.15 9.84
N SER A 87 -5.91 -17.07 11.06
CA SER A 87 -6.28 -16.04 12.03
C SER A 87 -5.23 -14.94 12.06
N GLY A 88 -5.67 -13.69 12.01
CA GLY A 88 -4.79 -12.52 11.95
C GLY A 88 -5.52 -11.24 12.31
N THR A 89 -4.95 -10.12 11.87
CA THR A 89 -5.50 -8.78 12.08
C THR A 89 -5.71 -8.11 10.73
N LYS A 90 -6.88 -7.51 10.55
CA LYS A 90 -7.16 -6.59 9.45
C LYS A 90 -7.05 -5.17 9.96
N TYR A 91 -6.22 -4.38 9.27
CA TYR A 91 -6.04 -2.95 9.50
C TYR A 91 -6.71 -2.18 8.37
N THR A 92 -7.55 -1.20 8.69
CA THR A 92 -8.26 -0.39 7.70
C THR A 92 -7.87 1.07 7.83
N TYR A 93 -7.20 1.60 6.81
CA TYR A 93 -7.08 3.04 6.63
C TYR A 93 -8.31 3.57 5.92
N THR A 94 -8.99 4.55 6.52
CA THR A 94 -10.12 5.26 5.89
C THR A 94 -9.71 6.69 5.56
N TYR A 95 -9.71 7.02 4.28
CA TYR A 95 -9.40 8.35 3.74
C TYR A 95 -10.69 9.07 3.39
N SER A 96 -10.96 10.22 4.02
CA SER A 96 -12.27 10.86 3.96
C SER A 96 -12.23 12.40 3.94
N GLY A 97 -13.39 13.00 3.65
CA GLY A 97 -13.60 14.45 3.71
C GLY A 97 -13.19 15.21 2.45
N LEU A 98 -12.84 14.53 1.35
CA LEU A 98 -12.59 15.19 0.07
C LEU A 98 -13.92 15.70 -0.51
N ALA A 99 -14.00 17.01 -0.74
CA ALA A 99 -15.26 17.67 -1.09
C ALA A 99 -15.90 17.08 -2.36
N GLY A 100 -17.15 16.63 -2.23
CA GLY A 100 -17.92 16.06 -3.34
C GLY A 100 -17.43 14.70 -3.84
N LYS A 101 -16.52 14.05 -3.11
CA LYS A 101 -15.97 12.73 -3.46
C LYS A 101 -16.33 11.69 -2.40
N ASP A 102 -16.45 10.45 -2.86
CA ASP A 102 -16.58 9.28 -1.99
C ASP A 102 -15.27 9.03 -1.22
N ASN A 103 -15.34 8.24 -0.15
CA ASN A 103 -14.19 7.88 0.67
C ASN A 103 -13.41 6.70 0.07
N ILE A 104 -12.18 6.51 0.50
CA ILE A 104 -11.36 5.33 0.14
C ILE A 104 -11.05 4.56 1.41
N GLU A 105 -11.22 3.24 1.37
CA GLU A 105 -10.66 2.32 2.35
C GLU A 105 -9.50 1.55 1.74
N GLN A 106 -8.41 1.41 2.51
CA GLN A 106 -7.30 0.51 2.20
C GLN A 106 -7.17 -0.49 3.34
N ASN A 107 -7.31 -1.77 3.04
CA ASN A 107 -7.22 -2.84 4.03
C ASN A 107 -5.88 -3.55 3.90
N ILE A 108 -5.23 -3.80 5.03
CA ILE A 108 -3.99 -4.57 5.14
C ILE A 108 -4.23 -5.71 6.12
N TYR A 109 -4.04 -6.94 5.66
CA TYR A 109 -4.23 -8.14 6.46
C TYR A 109 -2.86 -8.72 6.82
N ILE A 110 -2.64 -8.93 8.11
CA ILE A 110 -1.40 -9.48 8.66
C ILE A 110 -1.74 -10.74 9.45
N TYR A 111 -1.12 -11.84 9.06
CA TYR A 111 -1.27 -13.14 9.71
C TYR A 111 0.07 -13.51 10.37
N PRO A 112 0.12 -13.75 11.69
CA PRO A 112 1.39 -13.94 12.42
C PRO A 112 2.30 -15.03 11.86
N ASP A 113 1.71 -16.11 11.34
CA ASP A 113 2.45 -17.26 10.80
C ASP A 113 2.72 -17.16 9.28
N LYS A 114 2.48 -16.01 8.66
CA LYS A 114 2.69 -15.78 7.23
C LYS A 114 3.76 -14.72 6.98
N ASN A 115 4.57 -14.95 5.95
CA ASN A 115 5.63 -14.03 5.53
C ASN A 115 5.17 -13.03 4.44
N TYR A 116 3.86 -12.87 4.26
CA TYR A 116 3.23 -11.95 3.32
C TYR A 116 2.14 -11.14 4.03
N ILE A 117 1.74 -10.02 3.41
CA ILE A 117 0.50 -9.31 3.73
C ILE A 117 -0.45 -9.41 2.56
N LEU A 118 -1.74 -9.32 2.83
CA LEU A 118 -2.75 -9.09 1.78
C LEU A 118 -3.16 -7.62 1.82
N VAL A 119 -3.41 -7.04 0.66
CA VAL A 119 -3.86 -5.64 0.55
C VAL A 119 -5.00 -5.56 -0.44
N ASP A 120 -6.11 -4.95 -0.01
CA ASP A 120 -7.22 -4.57 -0.88
C ASP A 120 -7.58 -3.09 -0.68
N ALA A 121 -8.44 -2.57 -1.54
CA ALA A 121 -9.00 -1.24 -1.36
C ALA A 121 -10.44 -1.17 -1.90
N ALA A 122 -11.22 -0.24 -1.36
CA ALA A 122 -12.61 -0.04 -1.74
C ALA A 122 -12.94 1.45 -1.88
N LEU A 123 -13.85 1.76 -2.81
CA LEU A 123 -14.55 3.04 -2.86
C LEU A 123 -15.76 2.96 -1.94
N VAL A 124 -15.84 3.83 -0.95
CA VAL A 124 -16.91 3.83 0.04
C VAL A 124 -17.76 5.09 -0.14
N ALA A 125 -19.02 4.90 -0.48
CA ALA A 125 -19.94 6.01 -0.75
C ALA A 125 -19.98 6.97 0.44
N ALA A 126 -19.73 8.27 0.20
CA ALA A 126 -19.94 9.29 1.24
C ALA A 126 -21.44 9.44 1.57
N SER A 127 -22.29 9.16 0.59
CA SER A 127 -23.74 9.01 0.74
C SER A 127 -24.32 8.16 -0.39
N GLY A 128 -25.37 7.40 -0.12
CA GLY A 128 -26.05 6.59 -1.15
C GLY A 128 -25.21 5.42 -1.64
N THR A 129 -25.08 5.28 -2.97
CA THR A 129 -24.36 4.18 -3.62
C THR A 129 -23.24 4.71 -4.49
N THR A 130 -22.14 3.97 -4.58
CA THR A 130 -21.02 4.30 -5.47
C THR A 130 -20.69 3.14 -6.42
N LYS A 131 -19.85 3.40 -7.42
CA LYS A 131 -19.35 2.42 -8.38
C LYS A 131 -17.97 2.84 -8.86
N THR A 132 -17.15 1.84 -9.18
CA THR A 132 -15.83 2.04 -9.78
C THR A 132 -15.56 0.92 -10.78
N ASN A 133 -14.66 1.19 -11.73
CA ASN A 133 -14.15 0.21 -12.69
C ASN A 133 -12.61 0.13 -12.67
N TYR A 134 -11.96 0.71 -11.66
CA TYR A 134 -10.52 0.64 -11.47
C TYR A 134 -10.16 0.85 -10.01
N ILE A 135 -9.38 -0.09 -9.48
CA ILE A 135 -8.81 -0.04 -8.13
C ILE A 135 -7.37 -0.50 -8.22
N ALA A 136 -6.44 0.31 -7.73
CA ALA A 136 -5.05 -0.05 -7.51
C ALA A 136 -4.74 0.14 -6.01
N PRO A 137 -4.78 -0.94 -5.20
CA PRO A 137 -4.56 -0.86 -3.75
C PRO A 137 -3.13 -0.47 -3.37
N ILE A 138 -2.17 -0.66 -4.26
CA ILE A 138 -0.76 -0.35 -4.05
C ILE A 138 -0.25 0.40 -5.28
N VAL A 139 -0.07 1.72 -5.15
CA VAL A 139 0.61 2.55 -6.14
C VAL A 139 1.78 3.25 -5.46
N THR A 140 2.95 3.24 -6.11
CA THR A 140 4.08 4.06 -5.69
C THR A 140 4.83 4.62 -6.89
N LYS A 141 5.27 5.87 -6.75
CA LYS A 141 6.22 6.55 -7.65
C LYS A 141 7.54 6.86 -6.94
N THR A 142 7.65 6.48 -5.66
CA THR A 142 8.86 6.70 -4.87
C THR A 142 9.79 5.49 -5.02
N ALA A 143 11.01 5.74 -5.50
CA ALA A 143 12.00 4.70 -5.66
C ALA A 143 12.27 3.98 -4.32
N SER A 144 12.33 2.65 -4.37
CA SER A 144 12.65 1.79 -3.23
C SER A 144 13.82 0.88 -3.61
N THR A 145 14.76 0.68 -2.68
CA THR A 145 15.96 -0.13 -2.91
C THR A 145 15.95 -1.32 -1.94
N PHE A 146 15.43 -2.45 -2.39
CA PHE A 146 15.34 -3.68 -1.60
C PHE A 146 16.16 -4.85 -2.17
N LEU A 147 16.74 -4.70 -3.35
CA LEU A 147 17.67 -5.67 -3.94
C LEU A 147 19.12 -5.16 -3.83
N PRO A 148 20.12 -6.07 -3.81
CA PRO A 148 21.51 -5.67 -3.77
C PRO A 148 21.90 -4.83 -5.00
N SER A 149 22.64 -3.75 -4.76
CA SER A 149 23.26 -2.96 -5.82
C SER A 149 24.36 -3.79 -6.49
N GLY A 150 24.40 -3.80 -7.82
CA GLY A 150 25.33 -4.63 -8.60
C GLY A 150 25.00 -6.13 -8.59
N GLY A 151 23.84 -6.53 -8.05
CA GLY A 151 23.34 -7.91 -8.13
C GLY A 151 22.83 -8.28 -9.52
N GLU A 152 22.58 -9.58 -9.71
CA GLU A 152 21.92 -10.13 -10.90
C GLU A 152 20.41 -10.01 -10.72
N ASN A 153 19.91 -8.78 -10.83
CA ASN A 153 18.51 -8.43 -10.57
C ASN A 153 17.64 -8.62 -11.83
N TYR A 154 16.47 -9.24 -11.64
CA TYR A 154 15.50 -9.52 -12.68
C TYR A 154 14.08 -9.16 -12.25
N ILE A 155 13.23 -8.91 -13.25
CA ILE A 155 11.79 -8.73 -13.10
C ILE A 155 11.08 -9.85 -13.87
N TYR A 156 10.17 -10.55 -13.20
CA TYR A 156 9.30 -11.54 -13.83
C TYR A 156 8.14 -10.86 -14.56
N ASP A 157 7.92 -11.28 -15.80
CA ASP A 157 6.92 -10.79 -16.72
C ASP A 157 6.02 -11.96 -17.15
N MET A 158 4.76 -11.89 -16.70
CA MET A 158 3.68 -12.80 -17.05
C MET A 158 2.79 -12.13 -18.11
N PRO A 159 2.72 -12.68 -19.33
CA PRO A 159 1.94 -12.11 -20.42
C PRO A 159 0.44 -12.17 -20.11
N PHE A 160 -0.35 -11.24 -20.65
CA PHE A 160 -1.81 -11.39 -20.58
C PHE A 160 -2.27 -12.55 -21.47
N ASP A 161 -3.36 -13.21 -21.10
CA ASP A 161 -3.92 -14.34 -21.86
C ASP A 161 -4.31 -13.96 -23.32
N ASN A 162 -4.53 -12.67 -23.59
CA ASN A 162 -4.81 -12.16 -24.93
C ASN A 162 -3.56 -11.71 -25.72
N ASP A 163 -2.36 -11.86 -25.15
CA ASP A 163 -1.08 -11.56 -25.79
C ASP A 163 -0.57 -12.79 -26.54
N ASN A 164 -1.32 -13.19 -27.57
CA ASN A 164 -0.97 -14.33 -28.43
C ASN A 164 0.53 -14.30 -28.78
N TRP A 165 1.22 -15.43 -28.52
CA TRP A 165 2.63 -15.72 -28.85
C TRP A 165 3.71 -15.14 -27.93
N VAL A 166 3.37 -14.46 -26.82
CA VAL A 166 4.34 -14.03 -25.81
C VAL A 166 4.44 -15.08 -24.70
N GLY A 167 5.67 -15.53 -24.40
CA GLY A 167 5.93 -16.45 -23.29
C GLY A 167 6.28 -15.71 -22.00
N TYR A 168 6.21 -16.42 -20.88
CA TYR A 168 6.77 -15.98 -19.61
C TYR A 168 8.23 -15.57 -19.78
N SER A 169 8.62 -14.45 -19.18
CA SER A 169 9.99 -13.97 -19.28
C SER A 169 10.53 -13.39 -17.98
N ALA A 170 11.86 -13.34 -17.89
CA ALA A 170 12.56 -12.60 -16.85
C ALA A 170 13.39 -11.52 -17.53
N ARG A 171 13.08 -10.26 -17.23
CA ARG A 171 13.79 -9.11 -17.81
C ARG A 171 14.89 -8.64 -16.87
N PRO A 172 16.11 -8.39 -17.38
CA PRO A 172 17.17 -7.83 -16.54
C PRO A 172 16.78 -6.44 -16.02
N TRP A 173 17.28 -6.05 -14.85
CA TRP A 173 16.92 -4.79 -14.18
C TRP A 173 17.24 -3.52 -15.00
N ASN A 174 18.14 -3.60 -15.97
CA ASN A 174 18.57 -2.47 -16.79
C ASN A 174 17.57 -2.07 -17.90
N VAL A 175 16.41 -2.72 -18.00
CA VAL A 175 15.40 -2.38 -19.02
C VAL A 175 14.85 -0.96 -18.89
N THR A 176 14.95 -0.32 -17.72
CA THR A 176 14.56 1.09 -17.42
C THR A 176 13.18 1.54 -17.95
N GLN A 177 12.32 0.58 -18.28
CA GLN A 177 10.99 0.77 -18.85
C GLN A 177 9.97 0.05 -17.98
N GLY A 178 8.71 0.50 -18.05
CA GLY A 178 7.61 -0.17 -17.36
C GLY A 178 7.44 -1.59 -17.88
N ASN A 179 7.43 -2.55 -16.96
CA ASN A 179 7.19 -3.96 -17.20
C ASN A 179 5.80 -4.33 -16.68
N PRO A 180 4.75 -4.24 -17.51
CA PRO A 180 3.42 -4.71 -17.14
C PRO A 180 3.42 -6.24 -17.12
N SER A 181 2.76 -6.81 -16.12
CA SER A 181 2.61 -8.25 -15.91
C SER A 181 1.16 -8.53 -15.51
N CYS A 182 0.55 -9.59 -16.02
CA CYS A 182 -0.78 -10.00 -15.57
C CYS A 182 -0.70 -10.88 -14.32
N GLU A 183 -1.66 -10.76 -13.41
CA GLU A 183 -1.82 -11.54 -12.17
C GLU A 183 -0.66 -11.46 -11.17
N VAL A 184 0.59 -11.69 -11.57
CA VAL A 184 1.77 -11.72 -10.69
C VAL A 184 2.98 -11.09 -11.37
N SER A 185 3.81 -10.40 -10.59
CA SER A 185 5.19 -10.05 -10.96
C SER A 185 6.12 -10.29 -9.78
N ALA A 186 7.41 -10.40 -10.05
CA ALA A 186 8.43 -10.59 -9.04
C ALA A 186 9.67 -9.79 -9.37
N MET A 187 10.27 -9.16 -8.36
CA MET A 187 11.54 -8.45 -8.44
C MET A 187 12.53 -9.19 -7.58
N TYR A 188 13.56 -9.81 -8.16
CA TYR A 188 14.45 -10.70 -7.42
C TYR A 188 15.90 -10.63 -7.90
N ASP A 189 16.82 -11.02 -7.02
CA ASP A 189 18.24 -11.22 -7.33
C ASP A 189 18.55 -12.71 -7.45
N VAL A 190 19.25 -13.11 -8.53
CA VAL A 190 19.56 -14.52 -8.81
C VAL A 190 20.52 -15.10 -7.77
N SER A 191 21.52 -14.33 -7.35
CA SER A 191 22.58 -14.81 -6.46
C SER A 191 22.10 -15.00 -5.02
N SER A 192 21.47 -13.98 -4.44
CA SER A 192 20.98 -14.00 -3.06
C SER A 192 19.62 -14.68 -2.90
N ARG A 193 18.87 -14.89 -3.99
CA ARG A 193 17.47 -15.40 -3.99
C ARG A 193 16.49 -14.54 -3.21
N ASN A 194 16.89 -13.32 -2.84
CA ASN A 194 15.98 -12.35 -2.25
C ASN A 194 15.09 -11.74 -3.31
N GLY A 195 13.84 -11.48 -2.98
CA GLY A 195 12.93 -10.79 -3.87
C GLY A 195 11.65 -10.32 -3.21
N LEU A 196 10.86 -9.57 -3.98
CA LEU A 196 9.51 -9.15 -3.67
C LEU A 196 8.59 -9.73 -4.74
N ILE A 197 7.57 -10.48 -4.33
CA ILE A 197 6.53 -11.01 -5.22
C ILE A 197 5.26 -10.22 -4.92
N VAL A 198 4.59 -9.74 -5.96
CA VAL A 198 3.30 -9.07 -5.87
C VAL A 198 2.37 -9.76 -6.84
N GLY A 199 1.20 -10.19 -6.35
CA GLY A 199 0.19 -10.81 -7.19
C GLY A 199 -1.22 -10.60 -6.67
N SER A 200 -2.18 -10.75 -7.58
CA SER A 200 -3.61 -10.83 -7.28
C SER A 200 -3.94 -12.11 -6.53
N ILE A 201 -4.95 -12.03 -5.67
CA ILE A 201 -5.52 -13.18 -4.97
C ILE A 201 -6.87 -13.57 -5.56
N GLU A 202 -7.64 -12.59 -6.02
CA GLU A 202 -8.92 -12.77 -6.71
C GLU A 202 -8.76 -12.53 -8.21
N HIS A 203 -9.36 -13.39 -9.03
CA HIS A 203 -9.17 -13.39 -10.49
C HIS A 203 -10.47 -13.51 -11.30
N ASP A 204 -11.63 -13.55 -10.64
CA ASP A 204 -12.89 -13.88 -11.33
C ASP A 204 -13.56 -12.67 -12.01
N ASN A 205 -13.58 -11.51 -11.33
CA ASN A 205 -14.37 -10.35 -11.75
C ASN A 205 -13.53 -9.23 -12.37
N TRP A 206 -12.21 -9.22 -12.12
CA TRP A 206 -11.32 -8.13 -12.46
C TRP A 206 -10.16 -8.62 -13.30
N LYS A 207 -9.82 -7.86 -14.34
CA LYS A 207 -8.51 -7.99 -14.97
C LYS A 207 -7.48 -7.36 -14.03
N SER A 208 -6.51 -8.14 -13.59
CA SER A 208 -5.46 -7.66 -12.69
C SER A 208 -4.13 -7.48 -13.42
N GLY A 209 -3.25 -6.66 -12.85
CA GLY A 209 -1.90 -6.50 -13.39
C GLY A 209 -1.00 -5.70 -12.46
N ILE A 210 0.29 -5.94 -12.61
CA ILE A 210 1.37 -5.31 -11.85
C ILE A 210 2.29 -4.65 -12.86
N THR A 211 2.55 -3.35 -12.71
CA THR A 211 3.54 -2.64 -13.52
C THR A 211 4.69 -2.20 -12.65
N VAL A 212 5.91 -2.56 -13.05
CA VAL A 212 7.14 -2.19 -12.33
C VAL A 212 8.11 -1.53 -13.29
N THR A 213 8.69 -0.41 -12.88
CA THR A 213 9.76 0.26 -13.63
C THR A 213 11.04 0.23 -12.80
N PRO A 214 12.06 -0.54 -13.20
CA PRO A 214 13.37 -0.49 -12.54
C PRO A 214 14.12 0.78 -12.95
N ASN A 215 14.92 1.34 -12.04
CA ASN A 215 15.65 2.59 -12.30
C ASN A 215 17.05 2.41 -12.95
N GLY A 216 17.40 1.19 -13.37
CA GLY A 216 18.71 0.88 -13.96
C GLY A 216 19.82 0.73 -12.93
#